data_AF-A0A9E6PGQ1-F1
#
_entry.id   AF-A0A9E6PGQ1-F1
#
_cell.length_a   1.000
_cell.length_b   1.000
_cell.length_c   1.000
_cell.angle_alpha   90.00
_cell.angle_beta   90.00
_cell.angle_gamma   90.00
#
_symmetry.space_group_name_H-M   'P 1'
#
loop_
_entity.id
_entity.type
_entity.pdbx_description
1 polymer ?
#
loop_
_entity_poly.entity_id
_entity_poly.type
_entity_poly.pdbx_seq_one_letter_code
_entity_poly.pdbx_strand_id
1 'polypeptide(L)'
;MDKDMKVRCPNCGHVPIRLSPTHKCQECGVFSHDWLIYDWDSFASVRRQHLKYNILIISVLVINIIALVMFESSNPFLWMLNALAIPATISLCLCLKDLRGEAKYKGHKVSVFLPWFMFLSGF
;
A
#
# COMPACT_ATOMS: atom_id res chain seq x y z
N MET A 1 -22.48 11.51 3.04
CA MET A 1 -22.06 11.32 4.44
C MET A 1 -20.55 11.51 4.44
N ASP A 2 -20.11 12.75 4.67
CA ASP A 2 -18.70 13.11 4.67
C ASP A 2 -17.99 12.29 5.76
N LYS A 3 -17.17 11.32 5.34
CA LYS A 3 -16.24 10.67 6.25
C LYS A 3 -15.18 11.71 6.55
N ASP A 4 -15.31 12.39 7.69
CA ASP A 4 -14.23 13.21 8.24
C ASP A 4 -12.97 12.35 8.28
N MET A 5 -12.03 12.63 7.37
CA MET A 5 -10.75 11.93 7.32
C MET A 5 -10.07 12.16 8.66
N LYS A 6 -10.05 11.12 9.50
CA LYS A 6 -9.32 11.16 10.77
C LYS A 6 -7.85 11.26 10.43
N VAL A 7 -7.23 12.30 10.94
CA VAL A 7 -5.88 12.74 10.62
C VAL A 7 -5.16 12.97 11.93
N ARG A 8 -3.90 12.58 12.00
CA ARG A 8 -3.13 12.56 13.23
C ARG A 8 -1.86 13.37 13.06
N CYS A 9 -1.57 14.21 14.04
CA CYS A 9 -0.30 14.93 14.08
C CYS A 9 0.84 13.91 14.26
N PRO A 10 1.88 13.92 13.39
CA PRO A 10 2.99 12.98 13.49
C PRO A 10 3.89 13.22 14.72
N ASN A 11 3.85 14.42 15.31
CA ASN A 11 4.71 14.79 16.44
C ASN A 11 4.09 14.41 17.80
N CYS A 12 2.86 14.84 18.07
CA CYS A 12 2.20 14.59 19.37
C CYS A 12 1.09 13.55 19.33
N GLY A 13 0.69 13.05 18.16
CA GLY A 13 -0.37 12.06 18.04
C GLY A 13 -1.79 12.62 18.24
N HIS A 14 -1.96 13.94 18.33
CA HIS A 14 -3.25 14.61 18.44
C HIS A 14 -4.10 14.35 17.19
N VAL A 15 -5.39 14.06 17.38
CA VAL A 15 -6.39 13.89 16.30
C VAL A 15 -7.34 15.09 16.35
N PRO A 16 -7.09 16.15 15.55
CA PRO A 16 -7.97 17.31 15.55
C PRO A 16 -9.30 16.99 14.86
N ILE A 17 -10.38 17.62 15.34
CA ILE A 17 -11.72 17.52 14.73
C ILE A 17 -11.75 18.24 13.36
N ARG A 18 -10.91 19.26 13.15
CA ARG A 18 -10.72 19.95 11.87
C ARG A 18 -9.25 20.31 11.68
N LEU A 19 -8.70 20.05 10.49
CA LEU A 19 -7.37 20.55 10.17
C LEU A 19 -7.38 22.07 10.11
N SER A 20 -6.47 22.71 10.83
CA SER A 20 -6.26 24.15 10.67
C SER A 20 -5.77 24.43 9.24
N PRO A 21 -6.25 25.48 8.56
CA PRO A 21 -5.75 25.88 7.23
C PRO A 21 -4.24 26.13 7.22
N THR A 22 -3.68 26.46 8.38
CA THR A 22 -2.24 26.67 8.59
C THR A 22 -1.44 25.39 8.74
N HIS A 23 -2.05 24.20 8.69
CA HIS A 23 -1.42 22.88 8.92
C HIS A 23 -0.60 22.77 10.22
N LYS A 24 -0.84 23.68 11.15
CA LYS A 24 -0.21 23.72 12.48
C LYS A 24 -1.04 22.89 13.45
N CYS A 25 -0.38 22.01 14.20
CA CYS A 25 -1.06 21.27 15.26
C CYS A 25 -1.46 22.23 16.39
N GLN A 26 -2.71 22.13 16.86
CA GLN A 26 -3.23 22.98 17.93
C GLN A 26 -2.61 22.64 19.30
N GLU A 27 -2.15 21.40 19.50
CA GLU A 27 -1.65 20.95 20.80
C GLU A 27 -0.13 21.16 20.94
N CYS A 28 0.67 20.76 19.94
CA CYS A 28 2.13 20.94 20.00
C CYS A 28 2.63 22.20 19.29
N GLY A 29 1.76 22.93 18.58
CA GLY A 29 2.14 24.14 17.85
C GLY A 29 3.10 23.90 16.69
N VAL A 30 3.44 22.65 16.36
CA VAL A 30 4.37 22.33 15.27
C VAL A 30 3.62 22.31 13.94
N PHE A 31 4.21 22.95 12.94
CA PHE A 31 3.76 22.84 11.55
C PHE A 31 4.15 21.47 11.01
N SER A 32 3.19 20.74 10.45
CA SER A 32 3.45 19.46 9.79
C SER A 32 2.85 19.45 8.40
N HIS A 33 3.68 19.18 7.41
CA HIS A 33 3.24 18.97 6.04
C HIS A 33 2.65 17.57 5.84
N ASP A 34 3.11 16.60 6.64
CA ASP A 34 2.80 15.17 6.50
C ASP A 34 1.85 14.69 7.60
N TRP A 35 0.61 15.19 7.60
CA TRP A 35 -0.43 14.67 8.49
C TRP A 35 -0.71 13.19 8.17
N LEU A 36 -0.71 12.34 9.19
CA LEU A 36 -0.93 10.90 9.02
C LEU A 36 -2.42 10.62 8.94
N ILE A 37 -2.87 9.97 7.87
CA ILE A 37 -4.27 9.55 7.76
C ILE A 37 -4.46 8.35 8.69
N TYR A 38 -5.35 8.51 9.66
CA TYR A 38 -5.71 7.54 10.68
C TYR A 38 -7.09 6.94 10.41
N ASP A 39 -7.27 6.42 9.19
CA ASP A 39 -8.40 5.58 8.82
C ASP A 39 -7.88 4.15 8.59
N TRP A 40 -7.94 3.32 9.63
CA TRP A 40 -7.50 1.93 9.54
C TRP A 40 -8.40 1.14 8.59
N ASP A 41 -9.72 1.35 8.63
CA ASP A 41 -10.67 0.61 7.81
C ASP A 41 -10.45 0.86 6.33
N SER A 42 -10.25 2.13 5.95
CA SER A 42 -9.93 2.49 4.56
C SER A 42 -8.54 2.01 4.14
N PHE A 43 -7.54 2.09 5.02
CA PHE A 43 -6.21 1.57 4.72
C PHE A 43 -6.23 0.05 4.53
N ALA A 44 -6.89 -0.67 5.44
CA ALA A 44 -7.03 -2.11 5.40
C ALA A 44 -7.84 -2.57 4.19
N SER A 45 -8.89 -1.85 3.79
CA SER A 45 -9.66 -2.18 2.58
C SER A 45 -8.80 -2.10 1.32
N VAL A 46 -8.00 -1.02 1.19
CA VAL A 46 -7.10 -0.86 0.04
C VAL A 46 -6.00 -1.94 0.05
N ARG A 47 -5.38 -2.22 1.20
CA ARG A 47 -4.38 -3.30 1.32
C ARG A 47 -4.96 -4.68 1.00
N ARG A 48 -6.20 -4.98 1.44
CA ARG A 48 -6.91 -6.23 1.07
C ARG A 48 -7.20 -6.31 -0.43
N GLN A 49 -7.53 -5.18 -1.06
CA GLN A 49 -7.75 -5.13 -2.51
C GLN A 49 -6.44 -5.37 -3.28
N HIS A 50 -5.33 -4.75 -2.87
CA HIS A 50 -4.01 -5.05 -3.43
C HIS A 50 -3.63 -6.52 -3.26
N LEU A 51 -3.93 -7.11 -2.10
CA LEU A 51 -3.69 -8.53 -1.85
C LEU A 51 -4.46 -9.42 -2.83
N LYS A 52 -5.74 -9.12 -3.10
CA LYS A 52 -6.54 -9.82 -4.11
C LYS A 52 -5.93 -9.71 -5.51
N TYR A 53 -5.52 -8.51 -5.93
CA TYR A 53 -4.89 -8.32 -7.25
C TYR A 53 -3.56 -9.04 -7.36
N ASN A 54 -2.70 -8.99 -6.33
CA ASN A 54 -1.42 -9.70 -6.33
C ASN A 54 -1.62 -11.21 -6.45
N ILE A 55 -2.59 -11.79 -5.74
CA ILE A 55 -2.94 -13.21 -5.86
C ILE A 55 -3.40 -13.54 -7.28
N LEU A 56 -4.26 -12.69 -7.87
CA LEU A 56 -4.76 -12.89 -9.23
C LEU A 56 -3.59 -12.85 -10.24
N ILE A 57 -2.71 -11.86 -10.16
CA ILE A 57 -1.53 -11.74 -11.03
C ILE A 57 -0.65 -12.98 -10.90
N ILE A 58 -0.32 -13.39 -9.66
CA ILE A 58 0.49 -14.59 -9.43
C ILE A 58 -0.18 -15.83 -10.03
N SER A 59 -1.50 -15.99 -9.86
CA SER A 59 -2.23 -17.14 -10.42
C SER A 59 -2.16 -17.19 -11.94
N VAL A 60 -2.29 -16.05 -12.62
CA VAL A 60 -2.18 -15.95 -14.08
C VAL A 60 -0.75 -16.25 -14.55
N LEU A 61 0.26 -15.75 -13.84
CA LEU A 61 1.66 -16.04 -14.16
C LEU A 61 2.00 -17.52 -13.97
N VAL A 62 1.46 -18.18 -12.94
CA VAL A 62 1.62 -19.63 -12.75
C VAL A 62 1.00 -20.40 -13.92
N ILE A 63 -0.22 -20.04 -14.35
CA ILE A 63 -0.85 -20.64 -15.53
C ILE A 63 0.00 -20.42 -16.79
N ASN A 64 0.55 -19.22 -16.97
CA ASN A 64 1.45 -18.89 -18.07
C ASN A 64 2.71 -19.78 -18.07
N ILE A 65 3.36 -19.96 -16.92
CA ILE A 65 4.53 -20.86 -16.78
C ILE A 65 4.14 -22.30 -17.15
N ILE A 66 3.02 -22.80 -16.62
CA ILE A 66 2.56 -24.16 -16.91
C ILE A 66 2.32 -24.32 -18.42
N ALA A 67 1.65 -23.36 -19.06
CA ALA A 67 1.41 -23.39 -20.50
C ALA A 67 2.73 -23.36 -21.30
N LEU A 68 3.67 -22.47 -20.95
CA LEU A 68 4.97 -22.38 -21.61
C LEU A 68 5.74 -23.70 -21.55
N VAL A 69 5.73 -24.36 -20.39
CA VAL A 69 6.40 -25.65 -20.20
C VAL A 69 5.67 -26.76 -20.97
N MET A 70 4.33 -26.83 -20.88
CA MET A 70 3.53 -27.85 -21.57
C MET A 70 3.62 -27.77 -23.10
N PHE A 71 3.77 -26.56 -23.65
CA PHE A 71 3.90 -26.33 -25.09
C PHE A 71 5.36 -26.16 -25.56
N GLU A 72 6.34 -26.42 -24.70
CA GLU A 72 7.79 -26.25 -24.96
C GLU A 72 8.14 -24.88 -25.60
N SER A 73 7.42 -23.83 -25.20
CA SER A 73 7.52 -22.52 -25.84
C SER A 73 8.72 -21.74 -25.33
N SER A 74 9.62 -21.39 -26.25
CA SER A 74 10.79 -20.53 -25.98
C SER A 74 10.47 -19.04 -26.12
N ASN A 75 9.19 -18.64 -26.09
CA ASN A 75 8.79 -17.25 -26.35
C ASN A 75 9.35 -16.30 -25.25
N PRO A 76 10.33 -15.43 -25.58
CA PRO A 76 11.02 -14.63 -24.60
C PRO A 76 10.11 -13.59 -23.92
N PHE A 77 9.06 -13.12 -24.60
CA PHE A 77 8.11 -12.15 -24.05
C PHE A 77 7.28 -12.77 -22.92
N LEU A 78 6.79 -13.99 -23.12
CA LEU A 78 5.99 -14.69 -22.10
C LEU A 78 6.85 -15.09 -20.89
N TRP A 79 8.13 -15.40 -21.10
CA TRP A 79 9.09 -15.59 -20.03
C TRP A 79 9.40 -14.29 -19.27
N MET A 80 9.55 -13.17 -19.98
CA MET A 80 9.77 -11.86 -19.37
C MET A 80 8.58 -11.41 -18.51
N LEU A 81 7.34 -11.71 -18.92
CA LEU A 81 6.15 -11.41 -18.11
C LEU A 81 6.18 -12.08 -16.73
N ASN A 82 6.80 -13.27 -16.62
CA ASN A 82 6.94 -13.96 -15.34
C ASN A 82 7.84 -13.20 -14.35
N ALA A 83 8.67 -12.26 -14.80
CA ALA A 83 9.44 -11.38 -13.91
C ALA A 83 8.53 -10.50 -13.02
N LEU A 84 7.28 -10.24 -13.45
CA LEU A 84 6.28 -9.53 -12.63
C LEU A 84 5.86 -10.30 -11.37
N ALA A 85 6.17 -11.61 -11.29
CA ALA A 85 5.92 -12.39 -10.08
C ALA A 85 6.75 -11.88 -8.89
N ILE A 86 7.94 -11.32 -9.14
CA ILE A 86 8.83 -10.80 -8.09
C ILE A 86 8.18 -9.60 -7.36
N PRO A 87 7.83 -8.48 -8.04
CA PRO A 87 7.17 -7.35 -7.37
C PRO A 87 5.80 -7.72 -6.81
N ALA A 88 5.04 -8.61 -7.47
CA ALA A 88 3.76 -9.08 -6.96
C ALA A 88 3.91 -9.83 -5.63
N THR A 89 4.92 -10.69 -5.51
CA THR A 89 5.18 -11.47 -4.28
C THR A 89 5.69 -10.59 -3.15
N ILE A 90 6.59 -9.64 -3.44
CA ILE A 90 7.06 -8.67 -2.45
C ILE A 90 5.88 -7.83 -1.94
N SER A 91 5.06 -7.30 -2.86
CA SER A 91 3.86 -6.52 -2.53
C SER A 91 2.88 -7.33 -1.68
N LEU A 92 2.68 -8.61 -1.99
CA LEU A 92 1.83 -9.52 -1.23
C LEU A 92 2.32 -9.67 0.22
N CYS A 93 3.62 -9.94 0.41
CA CYS A 93 4.23 -10.08 1.72
C CYS A 93 4.11 -8.80 2.56
N LEU A 94 4.32 -7.63 1.95
CA LEU A 94 4.19 -6.34 2.63
C LEU A 94 2.74 -6.07 3.03
N CYS A 95 1.77 -6.30 2.13
CA CYS A 95 0.34 -6.15 2.45
C CYS A 95 -0.09 -7.07 3.61
N LEU A 96 0.40 -8.30 3.65
CA LEU A 96 0.13 -9.24 4.75
C LEU A 96 0.74 -8.76 6.07
N LYS A 97 1.97 -8.26 6.06
CA LYS A 97 2.63 -7.70 7.25
C LYS A 97 1.89 -6.47 7.77
N ASP A 98 1.48 -5.57 6.86
CA ASP A 98 0.73 -4.37 7.20
C ASP A 98 -0.61 -4.71 7.85
N LEU A 99 -1.37 -5.66 7.27
CA LEU A 99 -2.67 -6.08 7.79
C LEU A 99 -2.58 -6.81 9.14
N ARG A 100 -1.50 -7.56 9.40
CA ARG A 100 -1.25 -8.18 10.73
C ARG A 100 -0.83 -7.15 11.78
N GLY A 101 -0.39 -5.97 11.36
CA GLY A 101 0.17 -4.92 12.20
C GLY A 101 -0.84 -3.93 12.79
N GLU A 102 -2.13 -4.25 12.84
CA GLU A 102 -3.20 -3.35 13.31
C GLU A 102 -2.87 -2.65 14.64
N ALA A 103 -2.41 -3.42 15.63
CA ALA A 103 -2.02 -2.89 16.94
C ALA A 103 -0.81 -1.93 16.91
N LYS A 104 -0.03 -1.91 15.82
CA LYS A 104 1.13 -1.04 15.60
C LYS A 104 0.85 0.06 14.58
N TYR A 105 -0.40 0.20 14.11
CA TYR A 105 -0.76 1.17 13.10
C TYR A 105 -0.70 2.60 13.66
N LYS A 106 0.30 3.36 13.19
CA LYS A 106 0.53 4.76 13.61
C LYS A 106 -0.12 5.78 12.67
N GLY A 107 -0.89 5.33 11.67
CA GLY A 107 -1.34 6.12 10.53
C GLY A 107 -0.40 5.99 9.34
N HIS A 108 -0.89 6.30 8.14
CA HIS A 108 -0.13 6.18 6.90
C HIS A 108 -0.02 7.53 6.18
N LYS A 109 1.05 7.68 5.39
CA LYS A 109 1.17 8.76 4.41
C LYS A 109 0.41 8.37 3.13
N VAL A 110 -0.09 9.37 2.41
CA VAL A 110 -0.76 9.16 1.10
C VAL A 110 0.17 8.46 0.09
N SER A 111 1.49 8.56 0.22
CA SER A 111 2.44 7.85 -0.65
C SER A 111 2.45 6.32 -0.48
N VAL A 112 1.86 5.78 0.58
CA VAL A 112 1.90 4.33 0.90
C VAL A 112 0.95 3.50 0.02
N PHE A 113 0.10 4.15 -0.77
CA PHE A 113 -0.92 3.52 -1.62
C PHE A 113 -0.37 2.77 -2.85
N LEU A 114 0.93 2.87 -3.18
CA LEU A 114 1.49 2.27 -4.39
C LEU A 114 2.61 1.26 -4.09
N PRO A 115 2.29 0.06 -3.56
CA PRO A 115 3.30 -0.93 -3.20
C PRO A 115 4.07 -1.49 -4.41
N TRP A 116 3.53 -1.38 -5.63
CA TRP A 116 4.23 -1.76 -6.87
C TRP A 116 5.28 -0.73 -7.31
N PHE A 117 5.11 0.53 -6.90
CA PHE A 117 6.01 1.64 -7.24
C PHE A 117 6.89 2.08 -6.07
N MET A 118 6.95 1.30 -4.99
CA MET A 118 7.85 1.58 -3.86
C MET A 118 9.33 1.67 -4.29
N PHE A 119 9.68 1.04 -5.43
CA PHE A 119 11.00 1.12 -6.05
C PHE A 119 11.23 2.40 -6.89
N LEU A 120 10.16 3.08 -7.32
CA LEU A 120 10.24 4.38 -8.00
C LEU A 120 10.12 5.56 -7.03
N SER A 121 9.59 5.35 -5.83
CA SER A 121 9.50 6.38 -4.78
C SER A 121 10.82 6.56 -4.02
N GLY A 122 11.96 6.45 -4.70
CA GLY A 122 13.25 6.81 -4.12
C GLY A 122 13.31 8.33 -3.91
N PHE A 123 12.78 8.81 -2.78
CA PHE A 123 13.10 10.07 -2.10
C PHE A 123 12.38 10.14 -0.75
#